data_AF-A0A6N8FUK5-F1
#
_entry.id   AF-A0A6N8FUK5-F1
#
_cell.length_a   1.000
_cell.length_b   1.000
_cell.length_c   1.000
_cell.angle_alpha   90.00
_cell.angle_beta   90.00
_cell.angle_gamma   90.00
#
_symmetry.space_group_name_H-M   'P 1'
#
loop_
_entity.id
_entity.type
_entity.pdbx_description
1 polymer ?
#
loop_
_entity_poly.entity_id
_entity_poly.type
_entity_poly.pdbx_seq_one_letter_code
_entity_poly.pdbx_strand_id
1 'polypeptide(L)'
;MPTTSTVRQILSDSQQGLLPYLHHQLATEEFAQFRSQFVFHAEESSTDVNSGDRTSELQTAPLISLKFTIIVDSHISADDATILALEFQEKIDCCLVKWSQKNKQLFSSVTQIKGSFGRLEEVRYHGGFLPGFSIERQFRLHYKTSVTATDNSSFSGNELYKPGEIVPESGLYELTGPRGGNKGQEVTATKGEPFPPTPDSGMYYKLVTLTKHKNS
;
A
#
# COMPACT_ATOMS: atom_id res chain seq x y z
N MET A 1 -16.20 3.61 -2.45
CA MET A 1 -15.35 2.44 -2.18
C MET A 1 -14.06 2.94 -1.56
N PRO A 2 -13.84 2.82 -0.23
CA PRO A 2 -12.54 3.11 0.34
C PRO A 2 -11.61 1.97 -0.11
N THR A 3 -10.70 2.27 -1.02
CA THR A 3 -9.72 1.33 -1.54
C THR A 3 -8.75 1.02 -0.41
N THR A 4 -8.86 -0.17 0.19
CA THR A 4 -7.82 -0.71 1.06
C THR A 4 -6.61 -0.99 0.19
N SER A 5 -5.78 0.03 -0.05
CA SER A 5 -4.59 -0.11 -0.90
C SER A 5 -3.61 -1.03 -0.20
N THR A 6 -3.47 -2.26 -0.71
CA THR A 6 -2.45 -3.20 -0.24
C THR A 6 -1.06 -2.57 -0.44
N VAL A 7 -0.04 -2.95 0.35
CA VAL A 7 1.31 -2.37 0.21
C VAL A 7 1.80 -2.48 -1.24
N ARG A 8 1.50 -3.58 -1.93
CA ARG A 8 1.76 -3.74 -3.38
C ARG A 8 1.11 -2.67 -4.24
N GLN A 9 -0.10 -2.24 -3.92
CA GLN A 9 -0.86 -1.23 -4.66
C GLN A 9 -0.25 0.16 -4.44
N ILE A 10 0.23 0.45 -3.24
CA ILE A 10 0.95 1.70 -2.93
C ILE A 10 2.32 1.73 -3.62
N LEU A 11 3.03 0.61 -3.66
CA LEU A 11 4.34 0.50 -4.30
C LEU A 11 4.26 0.57 -5.84
N SER A 12 3.14 0.13 -6.41
CA SER A 12 2.88 0.12 -7.85
C SER A 12 2.11 1.33 -8.35
N ASP A 13 1.76 2.27 -7.46
CA ASP A 13 1.03 3.50 -7.83
C ASP A 13 1.80 4.30 -8.90
N SER A 14 1.13 4.63 -10.00
CA SER A 14 1.77 5.27 -11.16
C SER A 14 2.31 6.68 -10.90
N GLN A 15 1.80 7.39 -9.89
CA GLN A 15 2.17 8.77 -9.60
C GLN A 15 3.16 8.89 -8.44
N GLN A 16 2.99 8.09 -7.40
CA GLN A 16 3.77 8.20 -6.15
C GLN A 16 4.42 6.88 -5.73
N GLY A 17 4.19 5.79 -6.45
CA GLY A 17 4.74 4.48 -6.14
C GLY A 17 6.25 4.42 -6.28
N LEU A 18 6.86 3.54 -5.50
CA LEU A 18 8.31 3.32 -5.51
C LEU A 18 8.79 2.71 -6.83
N LEU A 19 8.04 1.76 -7.38
CA LEU A 19 8.47 1.00 -8.56
C LEU A 19 8.54 1.88 -9.81
N PRO A 20 7.51 2.69 -10.15
CA PRO A 20 7.61 3.61 -11.28
C PRO A 20 8.69 4.67 -11.08
N TYR A 21 8.88 5.14 -9.84
CA TYR A 21 9.95 6.10 -9.53
C TYR A 21 11.34 5.51 -9.80
N LEU A 22 11.64 4.31 -9.26
CA LEU A 22 12.94 3.66 -9.49
C LEU A 22 13.18 3.35 -10.95
N HIS A 23 12.16 2.84 -11.66
CA HIS A 23 12.25 2.58 -13.09
C HIS A 23 12.59 3.87 -13.87
N HIS A 24 11.98 4.99 -13.51
CA HIS A 24 12.30 6.29 -14.11
C HIS A 24 13.74 6.74 -13.78
N GLN A 25 14.18 6.64 -12.52
CA GLN A 25 15.54 7.02 -12.11
C GLN A 25 16.61 6.20 -12.85
N LEU A 26 16.44 4.88 -12.93
CA LEU A 26 17.37 3.98 -13.63
C LEU A 26 17.47 4.25 -15.14
N ALA A 27 16.48 4.92 -15.73
CA ALA A 27 16.49 5.32 -17.13
C ALA A 27 17.13 6.70 -17.38
N THR A 28 17.53 7.42 -16.34
CA THR A 28 18.16 8.75 -16.47
C THR A 28 19.64 8.67 -16.82
N GLU A 29 20.21 9.78 -17.31
CA GLU A 29 21.65 9.89 -17.60
C GLU A 29 22.54 9.60 -16.38
N GLU A 30 22.06 9.90 -15.17
CA GLU A 30 22.78 9.63 -13.91
C GLU A 30 23.10 8.14 -13.71
N PHE A 31 22.27 7.26 -14.30
CA PHE A 31 22.40 5.82 -14.26
C PHE A 31 22.84 5.21 -15.60
N ALA A 32 23.02 6.02 -16.66
CA ALA A 32 23.30 5.52 -18.01
C ALA A 32 24.61 4.71 -18.11
N GLN A 33 25.58 4.98 -17.23
CA GLN A 33 26.82 4.20 -17.15
C GLN A 33 26.64 2.80 -16.56
N PHE A 34 25.48 2.50 -15.94
CA PHE A 34 25.18 1.22 -15.31
C PHE A 34 24.16 0.45 -16.14
N ARG A 35 24.58 -0.66 -16.74
CA ARG A 35 23.64 -1.63 -17.32
C ARG A 35 23.04 -2.44 -16.18
N SER A 36 21.88 -2.03 -15.69
CA SER A 36 21.25 -2.67 -14.53
C SER A 36 19.93 -3.36 -14.87
N GLN A 37 19.65 -4.44 -14.16
CA GLN A 37 18.33 -5.07 -14.05
C GLN A 37 17.97 -5.10 -12.57
N PHE A 38 16.70 -4.95 -12.23
CA PHE A 38 16.27 -5.09 -10.85
C PHE A 38 15.07 -6.02 -10.74
N VAL A 39 15.04 -6.76 -9.64
CA VAL A 39 13.94 -7.62 -9.23
C VAL A 39 13.45 -7.12 -7.89
N PHE A 40 12.13 -7.14 -7.72
CA PHE A 40 11.44 -6.61 -6.56
C PHE A 40 10.75 -7.72 -5.78
N HIS A 41 10.94 -7.74 -4.46
CA HIS A 41 10.20 -8.62 -3.55
C HIS A 41 9.72 -7.84 -2.32
N ALA A 42 8.43 -7.93 -2.00
CA ALA A 42 7.86 -7.34 -0.79
C ALA A 42 7.38 -8.45 0.13
N GLU A 43 7.88 -8.46 1.36
CA GLU A 43 7.35 -9.31 2.43
C GLU A 43 6.56 -8.45 3.40
N GLU A 44 5.25 -8.64 3.40
CA GLU A 44 4.36 -7.99 4.35
C GLU A 44 4.44 -8.74 5.68
N SER A 45 5.29 -8.25 6.59
CA SER A 45 5.22 -8.63 7.99
C SER A 45 4.35 -7.63 8.74
N SER A 46 3.16 -8.05 9.19
CA SER A 46 2.37 -7.28 10.15
C SER A 46 2.98 -7.43 11.53
N THR A 47 3.33 -6.32 12.20
CA THR A 47 3.68 -6.32 13.62
C THR A 47 2.69 -5.44 14.36
N ASP A 48 1.87 -6.05 15.22
CA ASP A 48 1.01 -5.33 16.16
C ASP A 48 1.88 -4.51 17.13
N VAL A 49 1.77 -3.19 17.07
CA VAL A 49 2.33 -2.30 18.09
C VAL A 49 1.23 -2.04 19.11
N ASN A 50 1.28 -2.76 20.23
CA ASN A 50 0.41 -2.50 21.37
C ASN A 50 0.88 -1.22 22.08
N SER A 51 0.36 -0.07 21.64
CA SER A 51 0.49 1.21 22.33
C SER A 51 -0.61 1.28 23.39
N GLY A 52 -0.22 1.25 24.68
CA GLY A 52 -1.12 1.31 25.84
C GLY A 52 -1.89 2.63 26.03
N ASP A 53 -2.00 3.46 25.00
CA ASP A 53 -2.80 4.68 24.97
C ASP A 53 -3.85 4.62 23.85
N ARG A 54 -5.01 5.23 24.09
CA ARG A 54 -6.32 5.09 23.42
C ARG A 54 -6.40 5.39 21.91
N THR A 55 -5.31 5.34 21.16
CA THR A 55 -5.28 5.45 19.70
C THR A 55 -4.39 4.35 19.11
N SER A 56 -4.96 3.17 18.88
CA SER A 56 -4.31 2.10 18.12
C SER A 56 -4.27 2.48 16.64
N GLU A 57 -3.28 3.29 16.25
CA GLU A 57 -2.96 3.45 14.82
C GLU A 57 -2.29 2.17 14.34
N LEU A 58 -2.97 1.42 13.45
CA LEU A 58 -2.48 0.18 12.89
C LEU A 58 -1.29 0.46 11.95
N GLN A 59 -0.07 0.57 12.50
CA GLN A 59 1.13 0.78 11.69
C GLN A 59 1.54 -0.53 11.01
N THR A 60 1.15 -0.70 9.76
CA THR A 60 1.73 -1.75 8.91
C THR A 60 3.13 -1.31 8.51
N ALA A 61 4.14 -2.09 8.91
CA ALA A 61 5.55 -1.85 8.64
C ALA A 61 6.09 -2.94 7.70
N PRO A 62 5.71 -2.94 6.41
CA PRO A 62 6.24 -3.91 5.45
C PRO A 62 7.76 -3.80 5.35
N LEU A 63 8.42 -4.96 5.34
CA LEU A 63 9.84 -5.07 5.00
C LEU A 63 9.95 -5.21 3.49
N ILE A 64 10.53 -4.19 2.86
CA ILE A 64 10.75 -4.17 1.43
C ILE A 64 12.15 -4.67 1.13
N SER A 65 12.27 -5.59 0.17
CA SER A 65 13.55 -6.16 -0.29
C SER A 65 13.72 -5.93 -1.80
N LEU A 66 14.68 -5.10 -2.16
CA LEU A 66 15.04 -4.79 -3.54
C LEU A 66 16.33 -5.53 -3.89
N LYS A 67 16.34 -6.24 -5.02
CA LYS A 67 17.54 -6.89 -5.53
C LYS A 67 17.92 -6.28 -6.88
N PHE A 68 19.07 -5.64 -6.92
CA PHE A 68 19.65 -5.06 -8.13
C PHE A 68 20.76 -5.97 -8.65
N THR A 69 20.82 -6.09 -9.97
CA THR A 69 21.92 -6.71 -10.69
C THR A 69 22.52 -5.67 -11.61
N ILE A 70 23.80 -5.37 -11.39
CA ILE A 70 24.56 -4.46 -12.24
C ILE A 70 25.48 -5.30 -13.11
N ILE A 71 25.45 -5.07 -14.41
CA ILE A 71 26.40 -5.61 -15.36
C ILE A 71 27.51 -4.59 -15.57
N VAL A 72 28.75 -5.04 -15.46
CA VAL A 72 29.94 -4.24 -15.75
C VAL A 72 30.56 -4.68 -17.06
N ASP A 73 31.30 -3.79 -17.70
CA ASP A 73 32.08 -4.14 -18.89
C ASP A 73 33.22 -5.09 -18.49
N SER A 74 33.42 -6.15 -19.28
CA SER A 74 34.46 -7.16 -19.05
C SER A 74 35.89 -6.64 -19.13
N HIS A 75 36.10 -5.45 -19.70
CA HIS A 75 37.42 -4.84 -19.83
C HIS A 75 37.87 -4.04 -18.60
N ILE A 76 36.99 -3.85 -17.62
CA ILE A 76 37.25 -3.07 -16.41
C ILE A 76 37.95 -3.95 -15.36
N SER A 77 38.87 -3.37 -14.58
CA SER A 77 39.51 -4.09 -13.48
C SER A 77 38.49 -4.42 -12.37
N ALA A 78 38.76 -5.45 -11.56
CA ALA A 78 37.86 -5.83 -10.46
C ALA A 78 37.71 -4.71 -9.41
N ASP A 79 38.76 -3.94 -9.17
CA ASP A 79 38.76 -2.82 -8.22
C ASP A 79 37.90 -1.67 -8.74
N ASP A 80 38.10 -1.27 -10.00
CA ASP A 80 37.29 -0.22 -10.64
C ASP A 80 35.82 -0.63 -10.76
N ALA A 81 35.55 -1.90 -11.08
CA ALA A 81 34.20 -2.45 -11.12
C ALA A 81 33.54 -2.42 -9.74
N THR A 82 34.31 -2.65 -8.67
CA THR A 82 33.82 -2.55 -7.29
C THR A 82 33.50 -1.10 -6.92
N ILE A 83 34.33 -0.15 -7.32
CA ILE A 83 34.08 1.29 -7.12
C ILE A 83 32.76 1.70 -7.81
N LEU A 84 32.57 1.31 -9.07
CA LEU A 84 31.34 1.56 -9.81
C LEU A 84 30.10 0.98 -9.11
N ALA A 85 30.22 -0.25 -8.59
CA ALA A 85 29.12 -0.90 -7.90
C ALA A 85 28.79 -0.22 -6.55
N LEU A 86 29.79 0.28 -5.82
CA LEU A 86 29.60 1.08 -4.61
C LEU A 86 28.94 2.42 -4.92
N GLU A 87 29.37 3.12 -5.99
CA GLU A 87 28.74 4.36 -6.45
C GLU A 87 27.26 4.14 -6.79
N PHE A 88 26.95 3.06 -7.50
CA PHE A 88 25.56 2.70 -7.80
C PHE A 88 24.75 2.46 -6.53
N GLN A 89 25.31 1.73 -5.55
CA GLN A 89 24.64 1.48 -4.26
C GLN A 89 24.27 2.79 -3.57
N GLU A 90 25.21 3.74 -3.47
CA GLU A 90 24.98 5.05 -2.86
C GLU A 90 23.92 5.84 -3.61
N LYS A 91 23.96 5.84 -4.95
CA LYS A 91 22.95 6.48 -5.81
C LYS A 91 21.55 5.91 -5.57
N ILE A 92 21.42 4.59 -5.46
CA ILE A 92 20.13 3.94 -5.17
C ILE A 92 19.64 4.30 -3.77
N ASP A 93 20.51 4.25 -2.76
CA ASP A 93 20.13 4.60 -1.39
C ASP A 93 19.65 6.06 -1.30
N CYS A 94 20.34 6.98 -1.98
CA CYS A 94 19.88 8.35 -2.14
C CYS A 94 18.52 8.45 -2.86
N CYS A 95 18.30 7.67 -3.91
CA CYS A 95 17.01 7.64 -4.62
C CYS A 95 15.86 7.20 -3.72
N LEU A 96 16.07 6.15 -2.91
CA LEU A 96 15.09 5.62 -1.96
C LEU A 96 14.73 6.67 -0.90
N VAL A 97 15.73 7.35 -0.33
CA VAL A 97 15.51 8.43 0.64
C VAL A 97 14.76 9.59 -0.01
N LYS A 98 15.22 10.08 -1.18
CA LYS A 98 14.56 11.18 -1.92
C LYS A 98 13.10 10.88 -2.26
N TRP A 99 12.82 9.67 -2.72
CA TRP A 99 11.44 9.22 -2.97
C TRP A 99 10.61 9.28 -1.69
N SER A 100 11.14 8.72 -0.60
CA SER A 100 10.41 8.65 0.67
C SER A 100 10.12 10.02 1.29
N GLN A 101 10.97 11.02 1.05
CA GLN A 101 10.76 12.41 1.49
C GLN A 101 9.67 13.11 0.67
N LYS A 102 9.55 12.78 -0.62
CA LYS A 102 8.54 13.37 -1.52
C LYS A 102 7.18 12.70 -1.41
N ASN A 103 7.14 11.44 -0.97
CA ASN A 103 5.91 10.66 -0.88
C ASN A 103 5.06 11.08 0.35
N LYS A 104 3.87 11.64 0.09
CA LYS A 104 2.98 12.17 1.14
C LYS A 104 2.20 11.09 1.91
N GLN A 105 2.15 9.88 1.37
CA GLN A 105 1.44 8.74 1.93
C GLN A 105 2.28 8.01 2.99
N LEU A 106 3.58 8.30 3.08
CA LEU A 106 4.43 7.78 4.14
C LEU A 106 4.22 8.57 5.44
N PHE A 107 4.25 7.86 6.57
CA PHE A 107 4.25 8.43 7.91
C PHE A 107 5.61 9.03 8.25
N SER A 108 6.69 8.37 7.80
CA SER A 108 8.06 8.82 7.95
C SER A 108 8.90 8.46 6.73
N SER A 109 9.94 9.24 6.47
CA SER A 109 10.93 8.94 5.43
C SER A 109 11.78 7.72 5.81
N VAL A 110 12.33 7.04 4.81
CA VAL A 110 13.27 5.94 5.02
C VAL A 110 14.55 6.50 5.63
N THR A 111 14.87 6.08 6.85
CA THR A 111 16.08 6.50 7.57
C THR A 111 17.13 5.40 7.69
N GLN A 112 16.72 4.14 7.49
CA GLN A 112 17.60 2.99 7.60
C GLN A 112 17.41 2.07 6.40
N ILE A 113 18.48 1.92 5.63
CA ILE A 113 18.60 0.96 4.53
C ILE A 113 19.71 -0.01 4.91
N LYS A 114 19.40 -1.30 4.82
CA LYS A 114 20.30 -2.42 5.13
C LYS A 114 20.38 -3.35 3.92
N GLY A 115 21.19 -4.40 4.03
CA GLY A 115 21.21 -5.51 3.08
C GLY A 115 22.65 -5.86 2.70
N SER A 116 22.80 -6.60 1.61
CA SER A 116 24.07 -7.19 1.20
C SER A 116 24.63 -6.56 -0.08
N PHE A 117 25.97 -6.57 -0.18
CA PHE A 117 26.72 -6.27 -1.38
C PHE A 117 27.45 -7.54 -1.80
N GLY A 118 27.12 -8.07 -2.98
CA GLY A 118 27.71 -9.28 -3.53
C GLY A 118 29.13 -9.05 -4.05
N ARG A 119 29.83 -10.14 -4.34
CA ARG A 119 31.13 -10.08 -5.03
C ARG A 119 30.92 -9.95 -6.53
N LEU A 120 31.99 -9.62 -7.26
CA LEU A 120 32.00 -9.67 -8.71
C LEU A 120 31.81 -11.12 -9.15
N GLU A 121 30.72 -11.40 -9.86
CA GLU A 121 30.31 -12.74 -10.28
C GLU A 121 29.79 -12.72 -11.72
N GLU A 122 29.72 -13.89 -12.34
CA GLU A 122 29.07 -14.07 -13.64
C GLU A 122 27.55 -14.07 -13.47
N VAL A 123 26.89 -13.01 -13.94
CA VAL A 123 25.45 -12.83 -13.82
C VAL A 123 24.77 -13.01 -15.17
N ARG A 124 23.61 -13.69 -15.17
CA ARG A 124 22.87 -13.91 -16.42
C ARG A 124 22.38 -12.60 -17.01
N TYR A 125 22.65 -12.40 -18.30
CA TYR A 125 22.18 -11.26 -19.06
C TYR A 125 21.90 -11.66 -20.51
N HIS A 126 20.67 -11.47 -20.97
CA HIS A 126 20.24 -11.69 -22.37
C HIS A 126 20.68 -13.02 -23.00
N GLY A 127 20.65 -14.11 -22.23
CA GLY A 127 21.00 -15.46 -22.69
C GLY A 127 22.48 -15.84 -22.57
N GLY A 128 23.33 -14.95 -22.06
CA GLY A 128 24.71 -15.22 -21.68
C GLY A 128 24.99 -14.89 -20.21
N PHE A 129 26.25 -14.95 -19.83
CA PHE A 129 26.74 -14.50 -18.52
C PHE A 129 27.72 -13.35 -18.73
N LEU A 130 27.57 -12.30 -17.96
CA LEU A 130 28.45 -11.14 -17.96
C LEU A 130 28.91 -10.84 -16.53
N PRO A 131 30.12 -10.30 -16.36
CA PRO A 131 30.58 -9.90 -15.04
C PRO A 131 29.65 -8.84 -14.46
N GLY A 132 29.35 -8.95 -13.17
CA GLY A 132 28.42 -8.06 -12.51
C GLY A 132 28.33 -8.26 -11.01
N PHE A 133 27.51 -7.44 -10.39
CA PHE A 133 27.29 -7.43 -8.94
C PHE A 133 25.81 -7.61 -8.62
N SER A 134 25.55 -8.35 -7.53
CA SER A 134 24.24 -8.41 -6.91
C SER A 134 24.22 -7.48 -5.69
N ILE A 135 23.28 -6.54 -5.64
CA ILE A 135 23.11 -5.62 -4.52
C ILE A 135 21.70 -5.79 -3.98
N GLU A 136 21.58 -6.07 -2.69
CA GLU A 136 20.30 -6.23 -2.02
C GLU A 136 20.07 -5.10 -1.03
N ARG A 137 18.95 -4.39 -1.15
CA ARG A 137 18.52 -3.30 -0.27
C ARG A 137 17.23 -3.65 0.44
N GLN A 138 17.28 -3.64 1.75
CA GLN A 138 16.18 -3.91 2.65
C GLN A 138 15.89 -2.69 3.52
N PHE A 139 14.63 -2.26 3.55
CA PHE A 139 14.19 -1.14 4.38
C PHE A 139 12.72 -1.30 4.75
N ARG A 140 12.33 -0.61 5.82
CA ARG A 140 10.94 -0.57 6.25
C ARG A 140 10.25 0.67 5.73
N LEU A 141 8.98 0.51 5.38
CA LEU A 141 8.11 1.62 5.07
C LEU A 141 7.03 1.73 6.12
N HIS A 142 6.77 2.96 6.56
CA HIS A 142 5.71 3.26 7.50
C HIS A 142 4.67 4.04 6.69
N TYR A 143 3.57 3.40 6.36
CA TYR A 143 2.50 4.04 5.60
C TYR A 143 1.50 4.70 6.54
N LYS A 144 0.95 5.82 6.11
CA LYS A 144 -0.35 6.27 6.60
C LYS A 144 -1.33 5.25 6.07
N THR A 145 -1.61 4.23 6.85
CA THR A 145 -2.82 3.48 6.58
C THR A 145 -3.94 4.48 6.75
N SER A 146 -4.59 4.86 5.65
CA SER A 146 -5.98 5.24 5.76
C SER A 146 -6.78 3.96 6.00
N VAL A 147 -6.52 3.28 7.12
CA VAL A 147 -7.61 3.22 8.07
C VAL A 147 -7.80 4.69 8.44
N THR A 148 -8.60 5.40 7.62
CA THR A 148 -9.70 6.05 8.29
C THR A 148 -10.16 4.95 9.24
N ALA A 149 -9.99 5.18 10.53
CA ALA A 149 -11.17 5.02 11.32
C ALA A 149 -12.26 5.73 10.48
N THR A 150 -12.92 4.98 9.57
CA THR A 150 -14.35 4.88 9.66
C THR A 150 -14.49 4.74 11.13
N ASP A 151 -14.95 5.85 11.68
CA ASP A 151 -15.16 6.08 13.07
C ASP A 151 -15.23 4.74 13.81
N ASN A 152 -14.73 4.67 15.02
CA ASN A 152 -15.43 3.80 15.96
C ASN A 152 -16.89 4.29 16.19
N SER A 153 -17.64 4.71 15.16
CA SER A 153 -18.74 3.86 14.78
C SER A 153 -18.15 2.46 14.47
N SER A 154 -17.88 1.63 15.48
CA SER A 154 -19.00 0.77 15.88
C SER A 154 -20.12 0.85 14.82
N PHE A 155 -20.50 -0.24 14.19
CA PHE A 155 -21.93 -0.34 13.90
C PHE A 155 -22.66 -0.30 15.29
N SER A 156 -22.54 0.79 16.06
CA SER A 156 -23.62 1.35 16.83
C SER A 156 -24.67 1.47 15.75
N GLY A 157 -25.67 0.60 15.81
CA GLY A 157 -26.82 0.70 14.92
C GLY A 157 -27.41 2.09 15.11
N ASN A 158 -26.93 3.08 14.37
CA ASN A 158 -27.33 4.47 14.49
C ASN A 158 -27.00 5.30 13.24
N GLU A 159 -26.42 4.70 12.19
CA GLU A 159 -26.46 5.31 10.86
C GLU A 159 -27.91 5.27 10.33
N LEU A 160 -28.41 6.44 9.94
CA LEU A 160 -29.77 6.68 9.48
C LEU A 160 -29.76 7.06 8.00
N TYR A 161 -30.27 6.18 7.13
CA TYR A 161 -30.34 6.37 5.68
C TYR A 161 -31.66 6.99 5.24
N LYS A 162 -31.64 7.82 4.19
CA LYS A 162 -32.85 8.49 3.69
C LYS A 162 -33.56 7.65 2.62
N PRO A 163 -34.89 7.78 2.46
CA PRO A 163 -35.58 7.23 1.29
C PRO A 163 -34.96 7.75 -0.03
N GLY A 164 -34.77 6.85 -1.00
CA GLY A 164 -34.12 7.14 -2.28
C GLY A 164 -32.59 7.12 -2.27
N GLU A 165 -31.95 7.03 -1.10
CA GLU A 165 -30.50 6.85 -1.00
C GLU A 165 -30.10 5.43 -1.44
N ILE A 166 -28.91 5.26 -2.02
CA ILE A 166 -28.45 3.94 -2.46
C ILE A 166 -28.07 3.09 -1.26
N VAL A 167 -28.60 1.88 -1.21
CA VAL A 167 -28.38 0.91 -0.14
C VAL A 167 -26.91 0.47 -0.14
N PRO A 168 -26.15 0.70 0.96
CA PRO A 168 -24.73 0.39 1.01
C PRO A 168 -24.46 -1.11 1.14
N GLU A 169 -25.31 -1.84 1.88
CA GLU A 169 -25.20 -3.28 2.11
C GLU A 169 -26.57 -3.96 2.10
N SER A 170 -26.62 -5.19 1.59
CA SER A 170 -27.87 -5.95 1.61
C SER A 170 -28.20 -6.38 3.03
N GLY A 171 -29.45 -6.20 3.45
CA GLY A 171 -29.84 -6.50 4.81
C GLY A 171 -31.27 -6.10 5.15
N LEU A 172 -31.63 -6.32 6.41
CA LEU A 172 -32.86 -5.89 7.03
C LEU A 172 -32.63 -4.55 7.74
N TYR A 173 -33.47 -3.57 7.42
CA TYR A 173 -33.40 -2.20 7.94
C TYR A 173 -34.71 -1.85 8.65
N GLU A 174 -34.63 -1.24 9.84
CA GLU A 174 -35.81 -0.71 10.54
C GLU A 174 -36.07 0.75 10.18
N LEU A 175 -37.33 1.15 10.13
CA LEU A 175 -37.71 2.55 10.05
C LEU A 175 -37.65 3.22 11.42
N THR A 176 -36.95 4.35 11.47
CA THR A 176 -36.81 5.20 12.64
C THR A 176 -37.33 6.60 12.35
N GLY A 177 -37.99 7.20 13.35
CA GLY A 177 -38.47 8.58 13.25
C GLY A 177 -37.34 9.62 13.37
N PRO A 178 -37.63 10.91 13.11
CA PRO A 178 -36.64 12.00 13.17
C PRO A 178 -36.00 12.22 14.54
N ARG A 179 -36.51 11.59 15.60
CA ARG A 179 -35.95 11.62 16.96
C ARG A 179 -35.34 10.28 17.39
N GLY A 180 -35.09 9.36 16.46
CA GLY A 180 -34.47 8.06 16.73
C GLY A 180 -35.37 7.03 17.42
N GLY A 181 -36.69 7.26 17.46
CA GLY A 181 -37.65 6.29 17.97
C GLY A 181 -37.95 5.20 16.94
N ASN A 182 -37.83 3.93 17.34
CA ASN A 182 -38.13 2.78 16.50
C ASN A 182 -39.66 2.63 16.34
N LYS A 183 -40.15 2.53 15.10
CA LYS A 183 -41.58 2.24 14.84
C LYS A 183 -41.89 0.75 14.65
N GLY A 184 -40.88 -0.12 14.75
CA GLY A 184 -41.04 -1.59 14.62
C GLY A 184 -41.38 -2.06 13.21
N GLN A 185 -41.18 -1.23 12.20
CA GLN A 185 -41.40 -1.57 10.80
C GLN A 185 -40.06 -1.82 10.13
N GLU A 186 -39.89 -2.97 9.50
CA GLU A 186 -38.64 -3.42 8.90
C GLU A 186 -38.79 -3.62 7.39
N VAL A 187 -37.75 -3.29 6.64
CA VAL A 187 -37.66 -3.45 5.19
C VAL A 187 -36.39 -4.21 4.84
N THR A 188 -36.49 -5.15 3.90
CA THR A 188 -35.30 -5.76 3.31
C THR A 188 -34.85 -4.89 2.15
N ALA A 189 -33.59 -4.49 2.16
CA ALA A 189 -33.01 -3.65 1.12
C ALA A 189 -31.81 -4.35 0.48
N THR A 190 -31.69 -4.26 -0.83
CA THR A 190 -30.62 -4.90 -1.61
C THR A 190 -29.55 -3.86 -1.92
N LYS A 191 -28.29 -4.22 -1.72
CA LYS A 191 -27.13 -3.39 -2.05
C LYS A 191 -27.20 -2.88 -3.50
N GLY A 192 -27.02 -1.58 -3.66
CA GLY A 192 -27.01 -0.91 -4.97
C GLY A 192 -28.38 -0.46 -5.48
N GLU A 193 -29.47 -0.84 -4.81
CA GLU A 193 -30.81 -0.31 -5.11
C GLU A 193 -31.11 0.93 -4.22
N PRO A 194 -32.01 1.83 -4.64
CA PRO A 194 -32.45 2.93 -3.79
C PRO A 194 -33.37 2.43 -2.66
N PHE A 195 -33.23 2.99 -1.45
CA PHE A 195 -34.14 2.71 -0.35
C PHE A 195 -35.58 3.07 -0.71
N PRO A 196 -36.58 2.25 -0.31
CA PRO A 196 -37.98 2.51 -0.63
C PRO A 196 -38.45 3.84 -0.01
N PRO A 197 -39.50 4.48 -0.56
CA PRO A 197 -40.08 5.67 0.04
C PRO A 197 -40.63 5.38 1.44
N THR A 198 -40.47 6.30 2.38
CA THR A 198 -41.01 6.15 3.74
C THR A 198 -42.48 6.57 3.80
N PRO A 199 -43.29 5.99 4.72
CA PRO A 199 -44.70 6.36 4.87
C PRO A 199 -44.91 7.82 5.29
N ASP A 200 -44.06 8.34 6.18
CA ASP A 200 -44.10 9.73 6.64
C ASP A 200 -42.81 10.47 6.25
N SER A 201 -42.91 11.79 6.08
CA SER A 201 -41.76 12.64 5.80
C SER A 201 -40.84 12.78 7.02
N GLY A 202 -39.53 12.78 6.78
CA GLY A 202 -38.51 12.90 7.84
C GLY A 202 -38.19 11.59 8.58
N MET A 203 -38.59 10.45 8.03
CA MET A 203 -38.21 9.12 8.52
C MET A 203 -36.91 8.63 7.86
N TYR A 204 -36.24 7.69 8.53
CA TYR A 204 -34.96 7.13 8.13
C TYR A 204 -34.91 5.62 8.28
N TYR A 205 -33.99 4.97 7.58
CA TYR A 205 -33.70 3.54 7.67
C TYR A 205 -32.45 3.30 8.50
N LYS A 206 -32.47 2.30 9.37
CA LYS A 206 -31.33 1.89 10.19
C LYS A 206 -31.08 0.41 10.02
N LEU A 207 -29.83 0.03 9.72
CA LEU A 207 -29.49 -1.36 9.50
C LEU A 207 -29.62 -2.17 10.80
N VAL A 208 -30.41 -3.24 10.76
CA VAL A 208 -30.61 -4.16 11.88
C VAL A 208 -29.78 -5.43 11.68
N THR A 209 -29.85 -6.04 10.49
CA THR A 209 -29.18 -7.32 10.22
C THR A 209 -28.66 -7.38 8.79
N LEU A 210 -27.39 -7.73 8.63
CA LEU A 210 -26.77 -7.96 7.32
C LEU A 210 -27.12 -9.34 6.77
N THR A 211 -27.39 -9.43 5.47
CA THR A 211 -27.42 -10.73 4.78
C THR A 211 -26.00 -11.23 4.56
N LYS A 212 -25.65 -12.36 5.16
CA LYS A 212 -24.33 -13.00 4.98
C LYS A 212 -24.31 -13.84 3.71
N HIS A 213 -23.41 -13.53 2.78
CA HIS A 213 -23.08 -14.42 1.67
C HIS A 213 -21.91 -15.34 2.08
N LYS A 214 -22.11 -16.65 1.95
CA LYS A 214 -21.07 -17.66 2.19
C LYS A 214 -20.23 -17.78 0.91
N ASN A 215 -19.09 -17.10 0.85
CA ASN A 215 -18.13 -17.34 -0.23
C ASN A 215 -17.57 -18.75 -0.03
N SER A 216 -17.76 -19.61 -1.03
CA SER A 216 -17.37 -21.02 -1.07
C SER A 216 -16.10 -21.22 -1.89
#